data_AF-A0A6J6E969-F1
#
_entry.id   AF-A0A6J6E969-F1
#
_cell.length_a   1.000
_cell.length_b   1.000
_cell.length_c   1.000
_cell.angle_alpha   90.00
_cell.angle_beta   90.00
_cell.angle_gamma   90.00
#
_symmetry.space_group_name_H-M   'P 1'
#
loop_
_entity.id
_entity.type
_entity.pdbx_description
1 polymer ?
#
loop_
_entity_poly.entity_id
_entity_poly.type
_entity_poly.pdbx_seq_one_letter_code
_entity_poly.pdbx_strand_id
1 'polypeptide(L)'
;MSPGKLCFFAYPTPASRNAPECFRDNALGAPTLSHASGFYDASFALDVDPAEQEFPLFYTIDGSFPDPISNPEKTLRYTGPISIAAPDARTGPLSYIDTTITDPTMRYSEIFRNKPQTSSTIQPAATLRVRSLYSAETSATFFIGEQHSQALPVVSLLLNPAHFFDSDSGIYIAGTTFTQWRNSNLFDPNSQWATPANYTGIGREWERPHTSNVHDAVRFQYCTPMACEDAINVGVRTHGNASLIQPMRSLRLYARNDYRTPRFTTDFFGKQYSGWSTIILRNGGNNQRGFSDRFHFNDMYFQSTMEGLTASTQNFQAVNVYVNGEYWGIHQLGERYDEQFLATKYGIDADNAVLVDLNDPEDTPQEILDAWQELLTSAQTLPPIPNNRLVLEELMDIESFFDYVIAHTYVGNSDWPTNNTMMWRSITADGNTPSTFDDQRWRWMITDLDRVGGSNDDPDVNVRTLLTRIGPGSQAPQAQLLHGLLRFPELRLQFFERYAFHLDYTFSPHRMRHHLRGLVDEVRNEMPRHEQRWLPMGNSNDFMTWMERVDQVRNFVSQRSAVMREQLLVAQNSW
;
A
#
# COMPACT_ATOMS: atom_id res chain seq x y z
N MET A 1 -37.44 0.16 36.37
CA MET A 1 -36.16 0.91 36.53
C MET A 1 -35.41 0.74 35.22
N SER A 2 -35.13 1.83 34.50
CA SER A 2 -34.33 1.78 33.27
C SER A 2 -32.97 1.14 33.56
N PRO A 3 -32.40 0.34 32.64
CA PRO A 3 -31.07 -0.22 32.82
C PRO A 3 -30.08 0.92 33.08
N GLY A 4 -29.33 0.82 34.18
CA GLY A 4 -28.36 1.83 34.58
C GLY A 4 -27.34 2.05 33.47
N LYS A 5 -27.22 3.28 32.98
CA LYS A 5 -26.21 3.67 31.99
C LYS A 5 -24.83 3.48 32.62
N LEU A 6 -23.93 2.78 31.91
CA LEU A 6 -22.53 2.62 32.32
C LEU A 6 -21.80 3.96 32.26
N CYS A 7 -20.96 4.24 33.27
CA CYS A 7 -20.10 5.42 33.36
C CYS A 7 -18.78 5.04 34.05
N PHE A 8 -17.71 5.80 33.79
CA PHE A 8 -16.39 5.64 34.38
C PHE A 8 -16.13 6.72 35.45
N PHE A 9 -15.26 6.42 36.41
CA PHE A 9 -14.89 7.35 37.47
C PHE A 9 -13.51 7.92 37.20
N ALA A 10 -13.36 9.22 37.48
CA ALA A 10 -12.14 9.98 37.23
C ALA A 10 -10.89 9.43 37.93
N TYR A 11 -11.08 8.78 39.08
CA TYR A 11 -10.02 8.23 39.91
C TYR A 11 -10.44 6.84 40.40
N PRO A 12 -9.52 5.85 40.41
CA PRO A 12 -9.79 4.57 41.05
C PRO A 12 -9.91 4.79 42.57
N THR A 13 -10.94 4.21 43.20
CA THR A 13 -11.12 4.24 44.66
C THR A 13 -11.11 2.82 45.24
N PRO A 14 -9.95 2.11 45.24
CA PRO A 14 -9.88 0.76 45.80
C PRO A 14 -10.33 0.74 47.26
N ALA A 15 -11.19 -0.22 47.61
CA ALA A 15 -11.74 -0.40 48.95
C ALA A 15 -12.51 0.82 49.53
N SER A 16 -12.88 1.79 48.69
CA SER A 16 -13.63 2.98 49.08
C SER A 16 -14.83 3.20 48.15
N ARG A 17 -15.79 4.03 48.57
CA ARG A 17 -16.94 4.37 47.72
C ARG A 17 -16.47 5.27 46.57
N ASN A 18 -16.89 4.95 45.34
CA ASN A 18 -16.66 5.81 44.18
C ASN A 18 -17.25 7.21 44.42
N ALA A 19 -16.69 8.23 43.76
CA ALA A 19 -17.22 9.59 43.79
C ALA A 19 -18.70 9.64 43.35
N PRO A 20 -19.50 10.61 43.82
CA PRO A 20 -20.92 10.72 43.44
C PRO A 20 -21.12 11.05 41.96
N GLU A 21 -20.11 11.62 41.31
CA GLU A 21 -20.10 11.95 39.89
C GLU A 21 -19.29 10.92 39.10
N CYS A 22 -19.87 10.49 37.97
CA CYS A 22 -19.21 9.61 37.01
C CYS A 22 -19.35 10.19 35.60
N PHE A 23 -18.32 9.99 34.79
CA PHE A 23 -18.22 10.49 33.43
C PHE A 23 -18.65 9.39 32.47
N ARG A 24 -19.35 9.71 31.39
CA ARG A 24 -19.60 8.71 30.34
C ARG A 24 -18.39 8.67 29.41
N ASP A 25 -18.09 7.49 28.87
CA ASP A 25 -17.12 7.33 27.78
C ASP A 25 -17.41 8.38 26.70
N ASN A 26 -16.45 9.27 26.41
CA ASN A 26 -16.59 10.39 25.48
C ASN A 26 -17.71 11.42 25.78
N ALA A 27 -18.08 11.66 27.05
CA ALA A 27 -19.02 12.74 27.38
C ALA A 27 -18.42 14.14 27.14
N LEU A 28 -17.10 14.27 27.19
CA LEU A 28 -16.40 15.53 27.00
C LEU A 28 -15.81 15.53 25.59
N GLY A 29 -16.16 16.54 24.79
CA GLY A 29 -15.64 16.72 23.43
C GLY A 29 -14.11 16.79 23.39
N ALA A 30 -13.51 16.71 22.19
CA ALA A 30 -12.07 16.91 22.06
C ALA A 30 -11.71 18.40 22.28
N PRO A 31 -10.52 18.72 22.84
CA PRO A 31 -10.02 20.09 22.88
C PRO A 31 -9.94 20.69 21.48
N THR A 32 -10.11 22.00 21.37
CA THR A 32 -9.98 22.71 20.09
C THR A 32 -8.62 23.40 20.03
N LEU A 33 -7.94 23.27 18.89
CA LEU A 33 -6.67 23.94 18.63
C LEU A 33 -6.92 25.29 17.96
N SER A 34 -6.23 26.34 18.38
CA SER A 34 -6.32 27.68 17.74
C SER A 34 -5.85 27.69 16.28
N HIS A 35 -5.08 26.69 15.88
CA HIS A 35 -4.59 26.51 14.52
C HIS A 35 -4.84 25.06 14.07
N ALA A 36 -5.28 24.89 12.83
CA ALA A 36 -5.48 23.58 12.24
C ALA A 36 -4.15 22.92 11.87
N SER A 37 -4.15 21.59 11.70
CA SER A 37 -3.02 20.91 11.07
C SER A 37 -2.76 21.47 9.67
N GLY A 38 -1.50 21.56 9.24
CA GLY A 38 -1.19 22.14 7.92
C GLY A 38 0.20 22.75 7.79
N PHE A 39 0.37 23.52 6.72
CA PHE A 39 1.62 24.16 6.33
C PHE A 39 1.62 25.62 6.76
N TYR A 40 2.74 26.07 7.33
CA TYR A 40 2.90 27.42 7.87
C TYR A 40 4.29 27.96 7.53
N ASP A 41 4.37 29.24 7.17
CA ASP A 41 5.65 29.87 6.79
C ASP A 41 6.55 30.16 8.01
N ALA A 42 5.96 30.34 9.19
CA ALA A 42 6.66 30.75 10.40
C ALA A 42 6.12 30.05 11.65
N SER A 43 6.95 30.04 12.70
CA SER A 43 6.55 29.58 14.03
C SER A 43 5.43 30.44 14.62
N PHE A 44 4.60 29.84 15.46
CA PHE A 44 3.49 30.52 16.12
C PHE A 44 3.24 29.98 17.52
N ALA A 45 2.47 30.72 18.32
CA ALA A 45 1.97 30.25 19.61
C ALA A 45 0.60 29.58 19.40
N LEU A 46 0.48 28.33 19.85
CA LEU A 46 -0.74 27.55 19.75
C LEU A 46 -1.47 27.55 21.10
N ASP A 47 -2.61 28.22 21.14
CA ASP A 47 -3.58 28.06 22.20
C ASP A 47 -4.40 26.77 22.02
N VAL A 48 -4.70 26.10 23.13
CA VAL A 48 -5.63 24.98 23.22
C VAL A 48 -6.80 25.37 24.11
N ASP A 49 -8.00 25.31 23.55
CA ASP A 49 -9.25 25.54 24.27
C ASP A 49 -9.78 24.19 24.78
N PRO A 50 -9.90 23.98 26.10
CA PRO A 50 -10.44 22.75 26.64
C PRO A 50 -11.92 22.60 26.26
N ALA A 51 -12.35 21.37 25.97
CA ALA A 51 -13.77 21.09 25.79
C ALA A 51 -14.61 21.37 27.05
N GLU A 52 -13.99 21.30 28.23
CA GLU A 52 -14.59 21.62 29.52
C GLU A 52 -13.56 22.30 30.42
N GLN A 53 -13.90 23.45 31.01
CA GLN A 53 -12.95 24.31 31.74
C GLN A 53 -12.40 23.68 33.03
N GLU A 54 -13.05 22.65 33.57
CA GLU A 54 -12.72 22.08 34.88
C GLU A 54 -11.58 21.05 34.85
N PHE A 55 -11.19 20.55 33.67
CA PHE A 55 -10.20 19.47 33.56
C PHE A 55 -8.85 19.95 33.03
N PRO A 56 -7.72 19.56 33.68
CA PRO A 56 -6.40 19.87 33.15
C PRO A 56 -6.18 19.18 31.81
N LEU A 57 -5.57 19.92 30.89
CA LEU A 57 -5.12 19.43 29.59
C LEU A 57 -3.69 18.89 29.67
N PHE A 58 -3.44 17.83 28.91
CA PHE A 58 -2.16 17.16 28.78
C PHE A 58 -1.85 16.94 27.30
N TYR A 59 -0.58 17.01 26.94
CA TYR A 59 -0.13 16.85 25.56
C TYR A 59 1.21 16.13 25.44
N THR A 60 1.46 15.57 24.27
CA THR A 60 2.73 15.00 23.82
C THR A 60 3.10 15.59 22.46
N ILE A 61 4.39 15.57 22.14
CA ILE A 61 4.94 16.08 20.87
C ILE A 61 5.71 15.01 20.07
N ASP A 62 5.74 13.77 20.59
CA ASP A 62 6.48 12.64 20.03
C ASP A 62 5.56 11.56 19.43
N GLY A 63 4.27 11.87 19.29
CA GLY A 63 3.23 10.95 18.79
C GLY A 63 2.67 9.95 19.81
N SER A 64 3.25 9.83 21.01
CA SER A 64 2.72 8.94 22.06
C SER A 64 1.39 9.44 22.63
N PHE A 65 0.57 8.55 23.21
CA PHE A 65 -0.69 8.98 23.82
C PHE A 65 -0.43 9.83 25.09
N PRO A 66 -1.05 11.02 25.22
CA PRO A 66 -0.90 11.89 26.40
C PRO A 66 -1.65 11.32 27.61
N ASP A 67 -0.91 10.58 28.43
CA ASP A 67 -1.39 9.99 29.68
C ASP A 67 -0.39 10.25 30.82
N PRO A 68 -0.73 11.11 31.80
CA PRO A 68 0.16 11.42 32.91
C PRO A 68 0.32 10.27 33.93
N ILE A 69 -0.39 9.15 33.76
CA ILE A 69 -0.30 7.98 34.64
C ILE A 69 0.58 6.91 34.00
N SER A 70 0.24 6.47 32.78
CA SER A 70 0.97 5.39 32.10
C SER A 70 2.18 5.88 31.29
N ASN A 71 2.20 7.16 30.91
CA ASN A 71 3.25 7.79 30.11
C ASN A 71 3.71 9.15 30.71
N PRO A 72 4.05 9.22 32.02
CA PRO A 72 4.32 10.48 32.70
C PRO A 72 5.56 11.21 32.17
N GLU A 73 6.54 10.49 31.63
CA GLU A 73 7.82 11.06 31.18
C GLU A 73 7.70 11.87 29.89
N LYS A 74 6.72 11.55 29.05
CA LYS A 74 6.48 12.21 27.77
C LYS A 74 5.25 13.12 27.79
N THR A 75 4.40 12.97 28.81
CA THR A 75 3.15 13.73 28.94
C THR A 75 3.38 15.05 29.67
N LEU A 76 3.19 16.14 28.95
CA LEU A 76 3.31 17.51 29.45
C LEU A 76 1.94 18.05 29.85
N ARG A 77 1.89 18.81 30.94
CA ARG A 77 0.67 19.53 31.33
C ARG A 77 0.59 20.86 30.58
N TYR A 78 -0.55 21.15 29.97
CA TYR A 78 -0.79 22.44 29.34
C TYR A 78 -1.02 23.52 30.40
N THR A 79 -0.26 24.60 30.34
CA THR A 79 -0.32 25.74 31.27
C THR A 79 -0.44 27.10 30.57
N GLY A 80 -0.43 27.11 29.24
CA GLY A 80 -0.46 28.30 28.39
C GLY A 80 -0.04 27.95 26.96
N PRO A 81 -0.01 28.95 26.05
CA PRO A 81 0.29 28.74 24.64
C PRO A 81 1.55 27.92 24.39
N ILE A 82 1.46 26.92 23.50
CA ILE A 82 2.58 26.06 23.11
C ILE A 82 3.31 26.70 21.94
N SER A 83 4.62 26.89 22.04
CA SER A 83 5.43 27.38 20.93
C SER A 83 5.59 26.30 19.87
N ILE A 84 4.90 26.44 18.73
CA ILE A 84 5.06 25.58 17.56
C ILE A 84 6.14 26.18 16.67
N ALA A 85 7.25 25.46 16.54
CA ALA A 85 8.38 25.82 15.70
C ALA A 85 8.93 24.57 15.01
N ALA A 86 9.72 24.77 13.96
CA ALA A 86 10.44 23.72 13.28
C ALA A 86 11.35 22.96 14.30
N PRO A 87 11.09 21.66 14.61
CA PRO A 87 11.86 20.92 15.59
C PRO A 87 13.34 20.79 15.22
N ASP A 88 14.27 20.75 16.17
CA ASP A 88 15.67 20.45 15.80
C ASP A 88 15.75 19.02 15.25
N ALA A 89 16.34 18.85 14.06
CA ALA A 89 16.53 17.56 13.41
C ALA A 89 17.46 16.58 14.18
N ARG A 90 18.03 16.99 15.32
CA ARG A 90 19.15 16.29 16.00
C ARG A 90 18.83 15.60 17.34
N THR A 91 17.57 15.43 17.73
CA THR A 91 17.23 14.68 18.97
C THR A 91 16.81 13.24 18.67
N GLY A 92 17.76 12.31 18.72
CA GLY A 92 17.54 10.83 18.68
C GLY A 92 16.37 10.35 17.81
N PRO A 93 16.29 10.74 16.52
CA PRO A 93 15.09 10.58 15.71
C PRO A 93 14.81 9.10 15.40
N LEU A 94 13.52 8.75 15.27
CA LEU A 94 13.02 7.43 14.88
C LEU A 94 13.63 6.99 13.54
N SER A 95 13.89 7.94 12.66
CA SER A 95 14.54 7.72 11.37
C SER A 95 15.97 7.20 11.48
N TYR A 96 16.61 7.31 12.65
CA TYR A 96 17.94 6.75 12.92
C TYR A 96 17.91 5.33 13.48
N ILE A 97 16.73 4.75 13.70
CA ILE A 97 16.61 3.35 14.09
C ILE A 97 16.89 2.50 12.85
N ASP A 98 17.82 1.54 12.96
CA ASP A 98 18.09 0.59 11.88
C ASP A 98 16.91 -0.39 11.77
N THR A 99 16.32 -0.42 10.58
CA THR A 99 15.14 -1.22 10.29
C THR A 99 15.50 -2.52 9.56
N THR A 100 16.78 -2.83 9.37
CA THR A 100 17.26 -3.96 8.56
C THR A 100 18.02 -5.00 9.38
N ILE A 101 18.19 -6.19 8.82
CA ILE A 101 19.02 -7.23 9.43
C ILE A 101 20.49 -6.90 9.16
N THR A 102 21.24 -6.60 10.21
CA THR A 102 22.67 -6.20 10.13
C THR A 102 23.67 -7.35 10.27
N ASP A 103 23.18 -8.57 10.38
CA ASP A 103 24.00 -9.78 10.56
C ASP A 103 24.82 -10.11 9.29
N PRO A 104 26.16 -9.96 9.32
CA PRO A 104 27.02 -10.15 8.15
C PRO A 104 27.05 -11.60 7.63
N THR A 105 26.52 -12.56 8.38
CA THR A 105 26.40 -13.96 7.92
C THR A 105 25.20 -14.16 6.98
N MET A 106 24.29 -13.19 6.88
CA MET A 106 23.14 -13.22 6.00
C MET A 106 23.50 -12.73 4.59
N ARG A 107 23.06 -13.46 3.56
CA ARG A 107 23.37 -13.20 2.14
C ARG A 107 23.06 -11.78 1.67
N TYR A 108 22.04 -11.14 2.23
CA TYR A 108 21.56 -9.81 1.81
C TYR A 108 21.82 -8.71 2.84
N SER A 109 22.44 -9.01 3.98
CA SER A 109 22.68 -8.01 5.03
C SER A 109 23.52 -6.84 4.56
N GLU A 110 24.51 -7.07 3.69
CA GLU A 110 25.39 -6.02 3.18
C GLU A 110 24.71 -5.13 2.13
N ILE A 111 23.77 -5.69 1.36
CA ILE A 111 23.05 -4.97 0.29
C ILE A 111 22.05 -3.98 0.91
N PHE A 112 21.39 -4.38 2.00
CA PHE A 112 20.37 -3.56 2.66
C PHE A 112 20.88 -2.84 3.90
N ARG A 113 22.18 -2.87 4.19
CA ARG A 113 22.77 -2.14 5.32
C ARG A 113 22.67 -0.63 5.08
N ASN A 114 21.50 -0.08 5.36
CA ASN A 114 21.29 1.35 5.38
C ASN A 114 21.62 1.83 6.79
N LYS A 115 22.90 2.09 7.05
CA LYS A 115 23.23 2.82 8.27
C LYS A 115 22.55 4.19 8.17
N PRO A 116 21.67 4.56 9.10
CA PRO A 116 21.03 5.86 9.05
C PRO A 116 22.08 6.96 9.01
N GLN A 117 21.84 7.98 8.19
CA GLN A 117 22.72 9.15 8.21
C GLN A 117 22.67 9.75 9.61
N THR A 118 23.83 9.89 10.26
CA THR A 118 23.93 10.46 11.61
C THR A 118 23.62 11.96 11.65
N SER A 119 23.31 12.55 10.50
CA SER A 119 22.86 13.93 10.31
C SER A 119 21.87 13.98 9.14
N SER A 120 20.57 13.95 9.43
CA SER A 120 19.54 14.35 8.47
C SER A 120 19.47 15.88 8.41
N THR A 121 19.46 16.45 7.20
CA THR A 121 19.10 17.88 7.00
C THR A 121 17.61 18.03 6.69
N ILE A 122 16.82 16.95 6.74
CA ILE A 122 15.40 17.00 6.51
C ILE A 122 14.74 17.48 7.80
N GLN A 123 14.15 18.66 7.73
CA GLN A 123 13.40 19.28 8.82
C GLN A 123 12.17 18.41 9.20
N PRO A 124 12.04 17.95 10.45
CA PRO A 124 10.83 17.32 10.94
C PRO A 124 9.66 18.32 10.97
N ALA A 125 8.44 17.81 10.87
CA ALA A 125 7.23 18.54 11.20
C ALA A 125 7.00 18.52 12.72
N ALA A 126 6.42 19.57 13.28
CA ALA A 126 6.01 19.57 14.68
C ALA A 126 4.74 18.74 14.82
N THR A 127 4.64 17.90 15.86
CA THR A 127 3.43 17.11 16.11
C THR A 127 2.87 17.43 17.48
N LEU A 128 1.56 17.22 17.63
CA LEU A 128 0.87 17.44 18.87
C LEU A 128 -0.29 16.46 19.03
N ARG A 129 -0.40 15.85 20.19
CA ARG A 129 -1.58 15.10 20.66
C ARG A 129 -2.01 15.72 21.98
N VAL A 130 -3.29 16.11 22.12
CA VAL A 130 -3.80 16.83 23.30
C VAL A 130 -5.13 16.24 23.76
N ARG A 131 -5.29 16.11 25.08
CA ARG A 131 -6.56 15.74 25.71
C ARG A 131 -6.64 16.23 27.15
N SER A 132 -7.83 16.19 27.74
CA SER A 132 -7.96 16.06 29.20
C SER A 132 -8.00 14.57 29.57
N LEU A 133 -7.83 14.23 30.85
CA LEU A 133 -7.89 12.83 31.31
C LEU A 133 -9.17 12.08 30.89
N TYR A 134 -10.26 12.82 30.64
CA TYR A 134 -11.59 12.29 30.43
C TYR A 134 -12.21 12.68 29.08
N SER A 135 -11.47 13.44 28.25
CA SER A 135 -11.93 13.83 26.92
C SER A 135 -11.41 12.88 25.84
N ALA A 136 -12.08 12.93 24.69
CA ALA A 136 -11.47 12.54 23.44
C ALA A 136 -10.19 13.36 23.19
N GLU A 137 -9.30 12.79 22.38
CA GLU A 137 -8.05 13.44 22.01
C GLU A 137 -8.22 14.23 20.70
N THR A 138 -7.52 15.36 20.59
CA THR A 138 -7.26 16.04 19.32
C THR A 138 -5.78 15.92 18.97
N SER A 139 -5.47 15.92 17.68
CA SER A 139 -4.10 15.77 17.21
C SER A 139 -3.84 16.58 15.95
N ALA A 140 -2.62 17.12 15.80
CA ALA A 140 -2.23 17.91 14.65
C ALA A 140 -0.75 17.73 14.29
N THR A 141 -0.43 17.96 13.02
CA THR A 141 0.92 17.99 12.48
C THR A 141 1.14 19.31 11.76
N PHE A 142 2.13 20.07 12.18
CA PHE A 142 2.44 21.40 11.65
C PHE A 142 3.74 21.36 10.85
N PHE A 143 3.64 21.61 9.55
CA PHE A 143 4.76 21.68 8.62
C PHE A 143 5.25 23.13 8.55
N ILE A 144 6.33 23.45 9.27
CA ILE A 144 6.81 24.83 9.44
C ILE A 144 7.98 25.11 8.49
N GLY A 145 7.81 26.07 7.59
CA GLY A 145 8.83 26.57 6.68
C GLY A 145 8.86 25.88 5.31
N GLU A 146 9.56 26.52 4.37
CA GLU A 146 9.60 26.14 2.94
C GLU A 146 10.25 24.78 2.64
N GLN A 147 10.91 24.16 3.63
CA GLN A 147 11.53 22.84 3.46
C GLN A 147 10.51 21.71 3.39
N HIS A 148 9.26 21.96 3.80
CA HIS A 148 8.16 21.04 3.60
C HIS A 148 7.51 21.32 2.25
N SER A 149 7.72 20.40 1.31
CA SER A 149 7.07 20.52 0.02
C SER A 149 5.58 20.22 0.11
N GLN A 150 4.81 21.10 -0.52
CA GLN A 150 3.40 20.92 -0.84
C GLN A 150 3.20 20.36 -2.26
N ALA A 151 4.26 19.86 -2.93
CA ALA A 151 4.13 19.33 -4.29
C ALA A 151 3.34 18.01 -4.34
N LEU A 152 3.47 17.19 -3.29
CA LEU A 152 2.70 15.95 -3.12
C LEU A 152 1.77 16.09 -1.91
N PRO A 153 0.62 15.41 -1.91
CA PRO A 153 -0.14 15.20 -0.70
C PRO A 153 0.72 14.54 0.39
N VAL A 154 0.38 14.80 1.65
CA VAL A 154 1.07 14.27 2.82
C VAL A 154 0.17 13.28 3.56
N VAL A 155 0.75 12.16 3.96
CA VAL A 155 0.18 11.26 4.96
C VAL A 155 0.99 11.41 6.25
N SER A 156 0.35 11.86 7.33
CA SER A 156 0.94 11.91 8.66
C SER A 156 0.38 10.79 9.53
N LEU A 157 1.29 10.01 10.14
CA LEU A 157 0.98 8.96 11.10
C LEU A 157 1.52 9.38 12.47
N LEU A 158 0.64 9.60 13.45
CA LEU A 158 1.03 9.78 14.84
C LEU A 158 0.74 8.49 15.62
N LEU A 159 1.76 7.93 16.25
CA LEU A 159 1.70 6.64 16.92
C LEU A 159 2.67 6.56 18.10
N ASN A 160 2.42 5.62 19.00
CA ASN A 160 3.43 5.24 20.00
C ASN A 160 4.63 4.59 19.28
N PRO A 161 5.87 5.12 19.42
CA PRO A 161 7.05 4.56 18.76
C PRO A 161 7.25 3.05 18.97
N ALA A 162 6.81 2.51 20.10
CA ALA A 162 6.85 1.08 20.40
C ALA A 162 6.14 0.23 19.33
N HIS A 163 5.08 0.75 18.69
CA HIS A 163 4.38 0.03 17.62
C HIS A 163 5.31 -0.37 16.48
N PHE A 164 6.31 0.46 16.17
CA PHE A 164 7.24 0.22 15.07
C PHE A 164 8.56 -0.38 15.56
N PHE A 165 9.02 -0.02 16.76
CA PHE A 165 10.42 -0.23 17.17
C PHE A 165 10.60 -0.98 18.50
N ASP A 166 9.54 -1.45 19.13
CA ASP A 166 9.65 -2.35 20.28
C ASP A 166 10.31 -3.69 19.87
N SER A 167 11.15 -4.26 20.75
CA SER A 167 11.90 -5.47 20.41
C SER A 167 11.00 -6.67 20.14
N ASP A 168 9.89 -6.81 20.87
CA ASP A 168 9.03 -7.99 20.79
C ASP A 168 7.88 -7.80 19.81
N SER A 169 7.40 -6.58 19.67
CA SER A 169 6.17 -6.25 18.94
C SER A 169 6.34 -5.17 17.87
N GLY A 170 7.49 -4.52 17.77
CA GLY A 170 7.75 -3.47 16.78
C GLY A 170 7.72 -4.00 15.36
N ILE A 171 6.73 -3.57 14.57
CA ILE A 171 6.47 -4.13 13.23
C ILE A 171 7.46 -3.67 12.16
N TYR A 172 8.36 -2.74 12.47
CA TYR A 172 9.25 -2.12 11.49
C TYR A 172 10.72 -2.54 11.66
N ILE A 173 11.01 -3.47 12.58
CA ILE A 173 12.36 -3.97 12.87
C ILE A 173 12.43 -5.50 12.83
N ALA A 174 13.64 -6.05 12.82
CA ALA A 174 13.84 -7.50 12.85
C ALA A 174 13.37 -8.13 14.17
N GLY A 175 13.70 -7.46 15.28
CA GLY A 175 13.23 -7.75 16.63
C GLY A 175 13.51 -9.17 17.15
N THR A 176 12.82 -9.52 18.22
CA THR A 176 12.96 -10.78 18.96
C THR A 176 12.61 -11.99 18.09
N THR A 177 11.66 -11.88 17.16
CA THR A 177 11.35 -12.97 16.22
C THR A 177 12.58 -13.37 15.41
N PHE A 178 13.31 -12.40 14.87
CA PHE A 178 14.55 -12.69 14.16
C PHE A 178 15.62 -13.26 15.09
N THR A 179 15.83 -12.64 16.26
CA THR A 179 16.85 -13.10 17.22
C THR A 179 16.63 -14.56 17.65
N GLN A 180 15.39 -14.95 17.92
CA GLN A 180 15.04 -16.33 18.28
C GLN A 180 15.25 -17.29 17.11
N TRP A 181 14.73 -16.95 15.92
CA TRP A 181 14.93 -17.75 14.72
C TRP A 181 16.43 -17.95 14.44
N ARG A 182 17.22 -16.88 14.58
CA ARG A 182 18.65 -16.88 14.29
C ARG A 182 19.46 -17.78 15.22
N ASN A 183 19.06 -17.94 16.48
CA ASN A 183 19.72 -18.83 17.44
C ASN A 183 19.66 -20.30 17.03
N SER A 184 18.61 -20.71 16.32
CA SER A 184 18.44 -22.09 15.83
C SER A 184 18.91 -22.29 14.39
N ASN A 185 19.20 -21.21 13.66
CA ASN A 185 19.51 -21.23 12.22
C ASN A 185 20.86 -20.56 11.92
N LEU A 186 21.87 -20.88 12.73
CA LEU A 186 23.26 -20.46 12.49
C LEU A 186 23.73 -21.00 11.14
N PHE A 187 24.00 -20.10 10.20
CA PHE A 187 24.47 -20.39 8.84
C PHE A 187 23.43 -21.06 7.91
N ASP A 188 22.14 -20.85 8.14
CA ASP A 188 21.10 -21.37 7.24
C ASP A 188 21.24 -20.78 5.82
N PRO A 189 21.53 -21.57 4.78
CA PRO A 189 21.59 -21.09 3.41
C PRO A 189 20.22 -20.62 2.87
N ASN A 190 19.12 -20.94 3.56
CA ASN A 190 17.77 -20.45 3.27
C ASN A 190 17.43 -19.11 3.92
N SER A 191 18.38 -18.51 4.65
CA SER A 191 18.31 -17.14 5.19
C SER A 191 18.28 -16.08 4.07
N GLN A 192 17.15 -16.01 3.37
CA GLN A 192 16.97 -15.22 2.14
C GLN A 192 15.82 -14.21 2.32
N TRP A 193 15.08 -13.94 1.25
CA TRP A 193 14.09 -12.87 1.16
C TRP A 193 12.92 -12.98 2.17
N ALA A 194 12.59 -14.18 2.65
CA ALA A 194 11.49 -14.45 3.57
C ALA A 194 11.96 -14.79 5.00
N THR A 195 13.08 -14.20 5.44
CA THR A 195 13.63 -14.47 6.78
C THR A 195 12.65 -14.02 7.89
N PRO A 196 12.29 -14.89 8.85
CA PRO A 196 11.40 -14.55 9.94
C PRO A 196 11.91 -13.37 10.78
N ALA A 197 11.04 -12.40 11.03
CA ALA A 197 11.30 -11.18 11.77
C ALA A 197 9.97 -10.58 12.28
N ASN A 198 10.01 -9.60 13.18
CA ASN A 198 8.78 -8.93 13.62
C ASN A 198 8.03 -8.32 12.42
N TYR A 199 8.75 -7.74 11.47
CA TYR A 199 8.16 -7.15 10.27
C TYR A 199 7.49 -8.17 9.32
N THR A 200 7.75 -9.48 9.46
CA THR A 200 7.06 -10.54 8.69
C THR A 200 5.80 -11.05 9.38
N GLY A 201 5.43 -10.45 10.51
CA GLY A 201 4.23 -10.81 11.25
C GLY A 201 2.93 -10.61 10.47
N ILE A 202 2.04 -11.61 10.51
CA ILE A 202 0.76 -11.64 9.80
C ILE A 202 -0.44 -11.53 10.76
N GLY A 203 -1.67 -11.83 10.32
CA GLY A 203 -2.88 -11.71 11.15
C GLY A 203 -3.15 -10.36 11.87
N ARG A 204 -4.14 -10.40 12.76
CA ARG A 204 -4.60 -9.26 13.58
C ARG A 204 -3.64 -8.99 14.74
N GLU A 205 -2.92 -10.01 15.17
CA GLU A 205 -1.94 -9.95 16.23
C GLU A 205 -0.72 -9.08 15.90
N TRP A 206 -0.40 -8.91 14.62
CA TRP A 206 0.64 -8.00 14.14
C TRP A 206 0.11 -6.65 13.62
N GLU A 207 -1.20 -6.41 13.71
CA GLU A 207 -1.76 -5.06 13.53
C GLU A 207 -1.43 -4.20 14.77
N ARG A 208 -1.13 -2.92 14.56
CA ARG A 208 -0.84 -1.96 15.63
C ARG A 208 -1.88 -0.84 15.64
N PRO A 209 -2.45 -0.50 16.81
CA PRO A 209 -2.26 -1.16 18.10
C PRO A 209 -2.85 -2.58 18.13
N HIS A 210 -2.31 -3.43 19.00
CA HIS A 210 -2.76 -4.82 19.18
C HIS A 210 -4.09 -4.93 19.96
N THR A 211 -4.50 -3.86 20.64
CA THR A 211 -5.67 -3.86 21.53
C THR A 211 -6.81 -3.03 20.93
N SER A 212 -8.05 -3.30 21.37
CA SER A 212 -9.23 -2.49 21.06
C SER A 212 -9.24 -1.14 21.80
N ASN A 213 -8.13 -0.76 22.44
CA ASN A 213 -7.98 0.55 23.06
C ASN A 213 -7.82 1.61 21.98
N VAL A 214 -8.90 2.34 21.70
CA VAL A 214 -8.91 3.42 20.70
C VAL A 214 -7.87 4.52 20.97
N HIS A 215 -7.42 4.68 22.22
CA HIS A 215 -6.39 5.66 22.60
C HIS A 215 -5.00 5.31 22.05
N ASP A 216 -4.72 4.01 21.87
CA ASP A 216 -3.48 3.53 21.26
C ASP A 216 -3.57 3.46 19.73
N ALA A 217 -4.70 3.85 19.12
CA ALA A 217 -4.83 3.85 17.67
C ALA A 217 -3.81 4.79 17.01
N VAL A 218 -3.39 4.43 15.79
CA VAL A 218 -2.57 5.32 14.98
C VAL A 218 -3.48 6.44 14.46
N ARG A 219 -3.05 7.69 14.64
CA ARG A 219 -3.73 8.86 14.07
C ARG A 219 -3.24 9.02 12.64
N PHE A 220 -4.10 8.70 11.68
CA PHE A 220 -3.87 8.96 10.27
C PHE A 220 -4.45 10.31 9.90
N GLN A 221 -3.66 11.12 9.20
CA GLN A 221 -4.11 12.37 8.63
C GLN A 221 -3.62 12.49 7.19
N TYR A 222 -4.54 12.86 6.30
CA TYR A 222 -4.25 13.15 4.90
C TYR A 222 -4.31 14.67 4.67
N CYS A 223 -3.26 15.21 4.06
CA CYS A 223 -3.18 16.62 3.72
C CYS A 223 -2.93 16.78 2.22
N THR A 224 -3.73 17.62 1.60
CA THR A 224 -3.45 18.14 0.27
C THR A 224 -2.61 19.41 0.39
N PRO A 225 -2.09 19.94 -0.73
CA PRO A 225 -1.43 21.25 -0.73
C PRO A 225 -2.33 22.39 -0.23
N MET A 226 -3.66 22.20 -0.25
CA MET A 226 -4.63 23.22 0.16
C MET A 226 -5.07 23.10 1.63
N ALA A 227 -5.22 21.88 2.14
CA ALA A 227 -5.76 21.64 3.49
C ALA A 227 -5.44 20.24 4.00
N CYS A 228 -5.40 20.10 5.32
CA CYS A 228 -5.40 18.82 6.03
C CYS A 228 -6.82 18.42 6.45
N GLU A 229 -7.15 17.14 6.28
CA GLU A 229 -8.36 16.56 6.87
C GLU A 229 -8.19 16.33 8.37
N ASP A 230 -9.30 16.13 9.08
CA ASP A 230 -9.25 15.73 10.48
C ASP A 230 -8.57 14.37 10.63
N ALA A 231 -7.75 14.23 11.67
CA ALA A 231 -7.07 12.96 11.93
C ALA A 231 -8.07 11.90 12.43
N ILE A 232 -8.01 10.71 11.83
CA ILE A 232 -8.84 9.56 12.17
C ILE A 232 -7.99 8.43 12.76
N ASN A 233 -8.63 7.55 13.52
CA ASN A 233 -7.97 6.40 14.13
C ASN A 233 -7.92 5.23 13.15
N VAL A 234 -6.75 4.62 13.00
CA VAL A 234 -6.55 3.44 12.13
C VAL A 234 -5.64 2.41 12.79
N GLY A 235 -5.72 1.19 12.29
CA GLY A 235 -4.70 0.16 12.51
C GLY A 235 -3.62 0.23 11.44
N VAL A 236 -2.40 -0.22 11.77
CA VAL A 236 -1.28 -0.30 10.82
C VAL A 236 -0.57 -1.63 10.90
N ARG A 237 -0.16 -2.18 9.77
CA ARG A 237 0.74 -3.35 9.68
C ARG A 237 1.65 -3.21 8.47
N THR A 238 2.78 -3.89 8.47
CA THR A 238 3.58 -4.08 7.26
C THR A 238 2.80 -4.80 6.15
N HIS A 239 3.25 -4.59 4.90
CA HIS A 239 2.70 -5.20 3.70
C HIS A 239 3.81 -5.69 2.78
N GLY A 240 3.59 -6.85 2.17
CA GLY A 240 4.49 -7.48 1.22
C GLY A 240 4.91 -8.86 1.70
N ASN A 241 5.91 -9.42 1.02
CA ASN A 241 6.56 -10.66 1.37
C ASN A 241 8.08 -10.43 1.33
N ALA A 242 8.74 -10.81 0.23
CA ALA A 242 10.19 -10.66 0.02
C ALA A 242 10.74 -9.23 0.25
N SER A 243 9.98 -8.19 -0.13
CA SER A 243 10.42 -6.79 -0.01
C SER A 243 10.46 -6.28 1.44
N LEU A 244 9.92 -7.03 2.41
CA LEU A 244 9.92 -6.65 3.82
C LEU A 244 11.32 -6.66 4.45
N ILE A 245 12.31 -7.28 3.82
CA ILE A 245 13.70 -7.23 4.29
C ILE A 245 14.36 -5.86 4.04
N GLN A 246 13.80 -5.07 3.11
CA GLN A 246 14.33 -3.76 2.70
C GLN A 246 13.99 -2.67 3.75
N PRO A 247 14.78 -1.58 3.83
CA PRO A 247 14.69 -0.61 4.91
C PRO A 247 13.38 0.20 4.96
N MET A 248 12.84 0.58 3.80
CA MET A 248 11.55 1.24 3.69
C MET A 248 10.50 0.14 3.47
N ARG A 249 9.52 0.00 4.36
CA ARG A 249 8.49 -1.04 4.25
C ARG A 249 7.16 -0.45 3.84
N SER A 250 6.45 -1.18 2.97
CA SER A 250 5.05 -0.87 2.70
C SER A 250 4.20 -1.06 3.96
N LEU A 251 3.17 -0.22 4.13
CA LEU A 251 2.25 -0.25 5.25
C LEU A 251 0.81 -0.42 4.76
N ARG A 252 0.07 -1.37 5.34
CA ARG A 252 -1.40 -1.43 5.27
C ARG A 252 -1.97 -0.58 6.39
N LEU A 253 -2.92 0.28 6.07
CA LEU A 253 -3.71 1.04 7.03
C LEU A 253 -5.16 0.54 7.02
N TYR A 254 -5.70 0.26 8.19
CA TYR A 254 -7.02 -0.36 8.35
C TYR A 254 -7.98 0.62 9.03
N ALA A 255 -9.06 0.95 8.32
CA ALA A 255 -10.25 1.53 8.91
C ALA A 255 -11.12 0.38 9.45
N ARG A 256 -11.42 0.40 10.75
CA ARG A 256 -12.27 -0.59 11.43
C ARG A 256 -13.14 0.04 12.50
N ASN A 257 -14.24 -0.63 12.81
CA ASN A 257 -15.14 -0.29 13.92
C ASN A 257 -14.40 -0.25 15.28
N ASP A 258 -13.41 -1.13 15.49
CA ASP A 258 -12.60 -1.15 16.72
C ASP A 258 -11.83 0.16 16.93
N TYR A 259 -11.49 0.86 15.84
CA TYR A 259 -10.86 2.17 15.87
C TYR A 259 -11.88 3.31 15.83
N ARG A 260 -13.18 3.00 15.80
CA ARG A 260 -14.29 3.94 15.60
C ARG A 260 -14.24 4.65 14.24
N THR A 261 -13.54 4.06 13.27
CA THR A 261 -13.39 4.56 11.90
C THR A 261 -13.76 3.41 10.96
N PRO A 262 -15.03 3.18 10.64
CA PRO A 262 -15.43 2.00 9.86
C PRO A 262 -14.80 1.96 8.47
N ARG A 263 -14.62 3.12 7.82
CA ARG A 263 -14.10 3.28 6.46
C ARG A 263 -13.30 4.58 6.34
N PHE A 264 -12.37 4.62 5.38
CA PHE A 264 -11.82 5.87 4.85
C PHE A 264 -12.84 6.52 3.91
N THR A 265 -13.25 7.75 4.21
CA THR A 265 -14.23 8.51 3.41
C THR A 265 -13.58 9.45 2.40
N THR A 266 -12.28 9.66 2.49
CA THR A 266 -11.49 10.49 1.57
C THR A 266 -11.47 9.87 0.17
N ASP A 267 -11.70 10.70 -0.85
CA ASP A 267 -11.43 10.32 -2.24
C ASP A 267 -9.97 10.59 -2.58
N PHE A 268 -9.10 9.63 -2.27
CA PHE A 268 -7.67 9.75 -2.49
C PHE A 268 -7.26 9.80 -3.97
N PHE A 269 -8.14 9.36 -4.88
CA PHE A 269 -7.80 9.07 -6.27
C PHE A 269 -8.59 9.91 -7.28
N GLY A 270 -9.46 10.80 -6.80
CA GLY A 270 -10.32 11.64 -7.63
C GLY A 270 -11.31 10.85 -8.48
N LYS A 271 -11.72 9.66 -8.02
CA LYS A 271 -12.59 8.75 -8.78
C LYS A 271 -14.05 8.78 -8.33
N GLN A 272 -14.39 9.65 -7.36
CA GLN A 272 -15.74 9.81 -6.80
C GLN A 272 -16.30 8.54 -6.14
N TYR A 273 -15.45 7.55 -5.86
CA TYR A 273 -15.77 6.44 -4.97
C TYR A 273 -14.79 6.43 -3.79
N SER A 274 -15.36 6.23 -2.61
CA SER A 274 -14.68 6.20 -1.31
C SER A 274 -15.28 5.06 -0.48
N GLY A 275 -14.90 4.94 0.79
CA GLY A 275 -15.40 3.86 1.64
C GLY A 275 -14.44 2.68 1.70
N TRP A 276 -13.14 2.93 1.63
CA TRP A 276 -12.12 1.88 1.73
C TRP A 276 -12.03 1.35 3.17
N SER A 277 -11.91 0.04 3.33
CA SER A 277 -11.55 -0.57 4.63
C SER A 277 -10.03 -0.65 4.82
N THR A 278 -9.29 -0.79 3.72
CA THR A 278 -7.84 -0.87 3.72
C THR A 278 -7.26 -0.03 2.59
N ILE A 279 -6.20 0.70 2.89
CA ILE A 279 -5.32 1.35 1.90
C ILE A 279 -3.87 0.91 2.14
N ILE A 280 -3.02 1.01 1.13
CA ILE A 280 -1.59 0.67 1.23
C ILE A 280 -0.75 1.92 0.98
N LEU A 281 0.24 2.18 1.83
CA LEU A 281 1.38 3.03 1.52
C LEU A 281 2.49 2.13 0.97
N ARG A 282 2.59 2.00 -0.36
CA ARG A 282 3.54 1.10 -1.01
C ARG A 282 4.90 1.78 -1.20
N ASN A 283 5.97 1.03 -0.98
CA ASN A 283 7.36 1.48 -1.08
C ASN A 283 7.99 1.31 -2.48
N GLY A 284 7.20 0.95 -3.50
CA GLY A 284 7.70 0.52 -4.82
C GLY A 284 8.20 -0.92 -4.87
N GLY A 285 7.88 -1.73 -3.84
CA GLY A 285 8.17 -3.16 -3.78
C GLY A 285 9.66 -3.45 -3.88
N ASN A 286 10.07 -4.26 -4.86
CA ASN A 286 11.47 -4.61 -5.09
C ASN A 286 12.29 -3.49 -5.76
N ASN A 287 11.68 -2.33 -6.05
CA ASN A 287 12.29 -1.22 -6.78
C ASN A 287 12.64 -0.03 -5.87
N GLN A 288 12.79 -0.26 -4.56
CA GLN A 288 13.22 0.80 -3.64
C GLN A 288 14.49 1.47 -4.15
N ARG A 289 14.45 2.80 -4.19
CA ARG A 289 15.54 3.63 -4.72
C ARG A 289 16.81 3.39 -3.90
N GLY A 290 17.92 3.11 -4.58
CA GLY A 290 19.21 2.78 -3.94
C GLY A 290 19.46 1.28 -3.78
N PHE A 291 18.44 0.43 -4.02
CA PHE A 291 18.49 -1.02 -3.80
C PHE A 291 18.10 -1.85 -5.04
N SER A 292 17.72 -1.17 -6.13
CA SER A 292 17.44 -1.78 -7.43
C SER A 292 17.86 -0.84 -8.58
N ASP A 293 18.14 -1.42 -9.74
CA ASP A 293 18.34 -0.74 -11.01
C ASP A 293 17.02 -0.46 -11.77
N ARG A 294 15.86 -0.68 -11.15
CA ARG A 294 14.53 -0.44 -11.74
C ARG A 294 13.94 0.89 -11.30
N PHE A 295 12.92 1.35 -12.03
CA PHE A 295 12.20 2.59 -11.72
C PHE A 295 11.27 2.38 -10.51
N HIS A 296 11.44 3.21 -9.47
CA HIS A 296 10.72 3.14 -8.18
C HIS A 296 9.19 3.09 -8.37
N PHE A 297 8.66 3.81 -9.37
CA PHE A 297 7.23 4.00 -9.57
C PHE A 297 6.66 3.15 -10.71
N ASN A 298 7.31 2.05 -11.10
CA ASN A 298 6.85 1.19 -12.19
C ASN A 298 5.39 0.76 -12.01
N ASP A 299 5.03 0.24 -10.84
CA ASP A 299 3.68 -0.26 -10.58
C ASP A 299 2.63 0.85 -10.69
N MET A 300 2.76 1.92 -9.91
CA MET A 300 1.93 3.12 -10.03
C MET A 300 1.84 3.66 -11.45
N TYR A 301 2.97 3.76 -12.16
CA TYR A 301 3.00 4.27 -13.52
C TYR A 301 2.18 3.39 -14.46
N PHE A 302 2.48 2.10 -14.56
CA PHE A 302 1.81 1.22 -15.51
C PHE A 302 0.34 1.02 -15.16
N GLN A 303 -0.01 0.89 -13.88
CA GLN A 303 -1.40 0.82 -13.42
C GLN A 303 -2.19 2.07 -13.85
N SER A 304 -1.62 3.27 -13.72
CA SER A 304 -2.28 4.52 -14.17
C SER A 304 -2.54 4.55 -15.68
N THR A 305 -1.74 3.83 -16.48
CA THR A 305 -1.96 3.74 -17.92
C THR A 305 -3.02 2.71 -18.30
N MET A 306 -3.39 1.81 -17.38
CA MET A 306 -4.33 0.72 -17.62
C MET A 306 -5.75 1.07 -17.18
N GLU A 307 -6.02 2.32 -16.82
CA GLU A 307 -7.38 2.79 -16.60
C GLU A 307 -8.26 2.55 -17.84
N GLY A 308 -9.41 1.91 -17.62
CA GLY A 308 -10.38 1.56 -18.67
C GLY A 308 -10.24 0.16 -19.24
N LEU A 309 -9.27 -0.65 -18.79
CA LEU A 309 -9.28 -2.09 -19.06
C LEU A 309 -10.44 -2.78 -18.31
N THR A 310 -10.94 -3.88 -18.89
CA THR A 310 -11.89 -4.80 -18.24
C THR A 310 -11.19 -5.65 -17.16
N ALA A 311 -9.88 -5.88 -17.28
CA ALA A 311 -9.07 -6.42 -16.20
C ALA A 311 -9.02 -5.43 -15.02
N SER A 312 -9.06 -5.94 -13.79
CA SER A 312 -8.99 -5.08 -12.60
C SER A 312 -7.60 -4.43 -12.50
N THR A 313 -7.59 -3.14 -12.18
CA THR A 313 -6.39 -2.33 -11.92
C THR A 313 -6.49 -1.65 -10.56
N GLN A 314 -5.34 -1.17 -10.05
CA GLN A 314 -5.25 -0.40 -8.82
C GLN A 314 -4.99 1.08 -9.13
N ASN A 315 -5.66 1.97 -8.41
CA ASN A 315 -5.28 3.38 -8.37
C ASN A 315 -4.20 3.63 -7.33
N PHE A 316 -3.30 4.55 -7.66
CA PHE A 316 -2.21 5.01 -6.80
C PHE A 316 -2.06 6.52 -6.87
N GLN A 317 -1.60 7.12 -5.77
CA GLN A 317 -1.22 8.52 -5.61
C GLN A 317 0.13 8.58 -4.91
N ALA A 318 1.09 9.35 -5.45
CA ALA A 318 2.35 9.59 -4.75
C ALA A 318 2.11 10.50 -3.55
N VAL A 319 2.62 10.12 -2.37
CA VAL A 319 2.44 10.88 -1.12
C VAL A 319 3.74 10.96 -0.34
N ASN A 320 3.96 12.09 0.31
CA ASN A 320 4.99 12.23 1.32
C ASN A 320 4.49 11.63 2.63
N VAL A 321 5.19 10.63 3.18
CA VAL A 321 4.81 10.03 4.46
C VAL A 321 5.65 10.64 5.59
N TYR A 322 4.99 10.95 6.70
CA TYR A 322 5.61 11.38 7.94
C TYR A 322 5.17 10.46 9.10
N VAL A 323 6.11 10.00 9.91
CA VAL A 323 5.86 9.19 11.11
C VAL A 323 6.33 10.00 12.32
N ASN A 324 5.40 10.35 13.22
CA ASN A 324 5.65 11.23 14.37
C ASN A 324 6.40 12.52 13.98
N GLY A 325 6.07 13.09 12.82
CA GLY A 325 6.66 14.31 12.30
C GLY A 325 7.97 14.12 11.54
N GLU A 326 8.56 12.92 11.53
CA GLU A 326 9.77 12.64 10.77
C GLU A 326 9.47 12.17 9.35
N TYR A 327 10.19 12.70 8.37
CA TYR A 327 10.00 12.34 6.97
C TYR A 327 10.40 10.88 6.70
N TRP A 328 9.44 10.11 6.18
CA TRP A 328 9.57 8.69 5.87
C TRP A 328 9.72 8.40 4.38
N GLY A 329 9.79 9.44 3.53
CA GLY A 329 9.93 9.29 2.09
C GLY A 329 8.61 9.21 1.34
N ILE A 330 8.71 9.41 0.02
CA ILE A 330 7.62 9.19 -0.92
C ILE A 330 7.15 7.73 -0.87
N HIS A 331 5.86 7.51 -0.63
CA HIS A 331 5.17 6.23 -0.82
C HIS A 331 4.12 6.38 -1.92
N GLN A 332 3.67 5.25 -2.46
CA GLN A 332 2.55 5.16 -3.38
C GLN A 332 1.32 4.76 -2.56
N LEU A 333 0.49 5.73 -2.18
CA LEU A 333 -0.81 5.47 -1.56
C LEU A 333 -1.70 4.80 -2.59
N GLY A 334 -2.21 3.60 -2.33
CA GLY A 334 -2.99 2.85 -3.31
C GLY A 334 -4.09 1.98 -2.74
N GLU A 335 -4.97 1.58 -3.65
CA GLU A 335 -5.99 0.56 -3.42
C GLU A 335 -5.33 -0.76 -3.02
N ARG A 336 -5.97 -1.55 -2.16
CA ARG A 336 -5.52 -2.92 -1.84
C ARG A 336 -6.48 -3.90 -2.50
N TYR A 337 -5.96 -4.85 -3.28
CA TYR A 337 -6.77 -6.02 -3.61
C TYR A 337 -7.04 -6.86 -2.37
N ASP A 338 -8.32 -6.93 -2.03
CA ASP A 338 -8.98 -7.79 -1.05
C ASP A 338 -10.48 -7.81 -1.40
N GLU A 339 -11.28 -8.54 -0.63
CA GLU A 339 -12.71 -8.67 -0.83
C GLU A 339 -13.43 -7.31 -0.67
N GLN A 340 -12.87 -6.43 0.17
CA GLN A 340 -13.41 -5.08 0.39
C GLN A 340 -13.17 -4.17 -0.80
N PHE A 341 -12.08 -4.37 -1.55
CA PHE A 341 -11.89 -3.71 -2.84
C PHE A 341 -12.94 -4.13 -3.85
N LEU A 342 -13.25 -5.42 -3.93
CA LEU A 342 -14.31 -5.91 -4.83
C LEU A 342 -15.67 -5.34 -4.45
N ALA A 343 -15.97 -5.26 -3.15
CA ALA A 343 -17.19 -4.62 -2.67
C ALA A 343 -17.26 -3.13 -3.00
N THR A 344 -16.16 -2.40 -2.82
CA THR A 344 -16.10 -0.95 -3.07
C THR A 344 -16.18 -0.64 -4.57
N LYS A 345 -15.49 -1.41 -5.41
CA LYS A 345 -15.33 -1.11 -6.84
C LYS A 345 -16.40 -1.75 -7.72
N TYR A 346 -16.86 -2.95 -7.39
CA TYR A 346 -17.81 -3.73 -8.19
C TYR A 346 -19.15 -3.97 -7.49
N GLY A 347 -19.32 -3.53 -6.24
CA GLY A 347 -20.59 -3.63 -5.51
C GLY A 347 -20.98 -5.05 -5.11
N ILE A 348 -20.03 -6.00 -5.17
CA ILE A 348 -20.22 -7.39 -4.71
C ILE A 348 -20.21 -7.41 -3.18
N ASP A 349 -20.98 -8.30 -2.55
CA ASP A 349 -20.81 -8.52 -1.11
C ASP A 349 -19.41 -9.09 -0.84
N ALA A 350 -18.65 -8.48 0.08
CA ALA A 350 -17.31 -8.95 0.42
C ALA A 350 -17.33 -10.41 0.91
N ASP A 351 -18.41 -10.88 1.55
CA ASP A 351 -18.54 -12.27 1.99
C ASP A 351 -18.88 -13.23 0.83
N ASN A 352 -19.32 -12.71 -0.32
CA ASN A 352 -19.57 -13.47 -1.55
C ASN A 352 -18.39 -13.35 -2.54
N ALA A 353 -17.32 -12.63 -2.21
CA ALA A 353 -16.19 -12.41 -3.10
C ALA A 353 -15.00 -13.31 -2.71
N VAL A 354 -14.31 -13.87 -3.71
CA VAL A 354 -13.06 -14.60 -3.49
C VAL A 354 -11.98 -14.11 -4.44
N LEU A 355 -10.78 -13.91 -3.89
CA LEU A 355 -9.55 -13.65 -4.65
C LEU A 355 -8.68 -14.90 -4.61
N VAL A 356 -8.05 -15.23 -5.73
CA VAL A 356 -7.19 -16.42 -5.88
C VAL A 356 -5.87 -16.00 -6.49
N ASP A 357 -4.77 -16.46 -5.90
CA ASP A 357 -3.46 -16.49 -6.56
C ASP A 357 -3.10 -17.94 -6.82
N LEU A 358 -2.96 -18.34 -8.09
CA LEU A 358 -2.71 -19.73 -8.46
C LEU A 358 -1.34 -20.25 -7.99
N ASN A 359 -0.45 -19.34 -7.61
CA ASN A 359 0.83 -19.68 -7.03
C ASN A 359 0.80 -20.03 -5.55
N ASP A 360 -0.22 -19.58 -4.85
CA ASP A 360 -0.36 -19.78 -3.41
C ASP A 360 -1.82 -20.16 -3.08
N PRO A 361 -2.27 -21.33 -3.55
CA PRO A 361 -3.66 -21.74 -3.38
C PRO A 361 -3.95 -22.33 -1.99
N GLU A 362 -3.02 -22.27 -1.04
CA GLU A 362 -3.11 -23.00 0.24
C GLU A 362 -4.38 -22.67 1.03
N ASP A 363 -4.80 -21.40 1.00
CA ASP A 363 -6.02 -20.91 1.66
C ASP A 363 -7.25 -20.85 0.71
N THR A 364 -7.12 -21.30 -0.54
CA THR A 364 -8.23 -21.25 -1.51
C THR A 364 -9.18 -22.42 -1.30
N PRO A 365 -10.51 -22.19 -1.13
CA PRO A 365 -11.48 -23.27 -0.98
C PRO A 365 -11.46 -24.26 -2.15
N GLN A 366 -11.61 -25.55 -1.87
CA GLN A 366 -11.55 -26.60 -2.89
C GLN A 366 -12.57 -26.40 -4.02
N GLU A 367 -13.78 -25.94 -3.70
CA GLU A 367 -14.82 -25.64 -4.71
C GLU A 367 -14.39 -24.56 -5.71
N ILE A 368 -13.57 -23.60 -5.27
CA ILE A 368 -13.03 -22.54 -6.13
C ILE A 368 -11.93 -23.11 -7.02
N LEU A 369 -11.08 -24.00 -6.48
CA LEU A 369 -10.07 -24.72 -7.28
C LEU A 369 -10.70 -25.64 -8.32
N ASP A 370 -11.78 -26.34 -7.97
CA ASP A 370 -12.53 -27.20 -8.87
C ASP A 370 -13.14 -26.39 -10.02
N ALA A 371 -13.71 -25.21 -9.72
CA ALA A 371 -14.26 -24.33 -10.73
C ALA A 371 -13.20 -23.66 -11.63
N TRP A 372 -11.97 -23.48 -11.13
CA TRP A 372 -10.84 -23.11 -11.99
C TRP A 372 -10.46 -24.26 -12.94
N GLN A 373 -10.40 -25.50 -12.44
CA GLN A 373 -10.12 -26.68 -13.26
C GLN A 373 -11.20 -26.93 -14.30
N GLU A 374 -12.47 -26.67 -13.98
CA GLU A 374 -13.58 -26.72 -14.92
C GLU A 374 -13.37 -25.74 -16.09
N LEU A 375 -13.02 -24.48 -15.80
CA LEU A 375 -12.73 -23.49 -16.82
C LEU A 375 -11.57 -23.94 -17.73
N LEU A 376 -10.45 -24.34 -17.13
CA LEU A 376 -9.27 -24.74 -17.87
C LEU A 376 -9.54 -25.96 -18.76
N THR A 377 -10.22 -26.98 -18.21
CA THR A 377 -10.62 -28.18 -18.95
C THR A 377 -11.60 -27.86 -20.07
N SER A 378 -12.58 -26.99 -19.82
CA SER A 378 -13.57 -26.57 -20.82
C SER A 378 -12.90 -25.87 -22.00
N ALA A 379 -12.00 -24.93 -21.73
CA ALA A 379 -11.25 -24.22 -22.76
C ALA A 379 -10.39 -25.16 -23.63
N GLN A 380 -9.84 -26.22 -23.03
CA GLN A 380 -8.97 -27.19 -23.72
C GLN A 380 -9.71 -28.30 -24.46
N THR A 381 -10.90 -28.69 -24.00
CA THR A 381 -11.56 -29.92 -24.48
C THR A 381 -12.80 -29.66 -25.33
N LEU A 382 -13.49 -28.53 -25.12
CA LEU A 382 -14.68 -28.20 -25.90
C LEU A 382 -14.33 -28.03 -27.38
N PRO A 383 -15.11 -28.62 -28.31
CA PRO A 383 -14.98 -28.33 -29.74
C PRO A 383 -15.15 -26.83 -30.03
N PRO A 384 -14.35 -26.22 -30.93
CA PRO A 384 -14.39 -24.79 -31.22
C PRO A 384 -15.58 -24.41 -32.12
N ILE A 385 -16.79 -24.48 -31.55
CA ILE A 385 -18.06 -24.15 -32.22
C ILE A 385 -18.82 -23.06 -31.44
N PRO A 386 -19.70 -22.27 -32.08
CA PRO A 386 -20.35 -21.12 -31.45
C PRO A 386 -21.08 -21.40 -30.14
N ASN A 387 -21.80 -22.54 -30.02
CA ASN A 387 -22.50 -22.88 -28.77
C ASN A 387 -21.54 -23.15 -27.60
N ASN A 388 -20.37 -23.75 -27.86
CA ASN A 388 -19.40 -24.04 -26.81
C ASN A 388 -18.64 -22.78 -26.38
N ARG A 389 -18.57 -21.76 -27.24
CA ARG A 389 -18.05 -20.44 -26.88
C ARG A 389 -18.93 -19.80 -25.79
N LEU A 390 -20.25 -19.92 -25.90
CA LEU A 390 -21.19 -19.40 -24.90
C LEU A 390 -20.96 -20.02 -23.51
N VAL A 391 -20.65 -21.32 -23.45
CA VAL A 391 -20.29 -22.00 -22.18
C VAL A 391 -19.06 -21.35 -21.54
N LEU A 392 -18.05 -20.98 -22.33
CA LEU A 392 -16.87 -20.28 -21.81
C LEU A 392 -17.23 -18.87 -21.31
N GLU A 393 -18.13 -18.16 -21.98
CA GLU A 393 -18.61 -16.84 -21.56
C GLU A 393 -19.45 -16.89 -20.27
N GLU A 394 -20.05 -18.04 -19.94
CA GLU A 394 -20.72 -18.29 -18.67
C GLU A 394 -19.73 -18.60 -17.53
N LEU A 395 -18.53 -19.10 -17.84
CA LEU A 395 -17.50 -19.42 -16.85
C LEU A 395 -16.54 -18.26 -16.58
N MET A 396 -16.35 -17.35 -17.54
CA MET A 396 -15.37 -16.26 -17.42
C MET A 396 -15.75 -15.00 -18.17
N ASP A 397 -15.18 -13.88 -17.73
CA ASP A 397 -15.10 -12.66 -18.52
C ASP A 397 -13.91 -12.74 -19.50
N ILE A 398 -14.21 -13.06 -20.76
CA ILE A 398 -13.22 -13.21 -21.82
C ILE A 398 -12.41 -11.92 -22.03
N GLU A 399 -13.06 -10.76 -21.95
CA GLU A 399 -12.39 -9.47 -22.15
C GLU A 399 -11.46 -9.14 -20.99
N SER A 400 -11.87 -9.43 -19.76
CA SER A 400 -11.02 -9.29 -18.57
C SER A 400 -9.73 -10.10 -18.72
N PHE A 401 -9.83 -11.35 -19.19
CA PHE A 401 -8.66 -12.19 -19.41
C PHE A 401 -7.77 -11.69 -20.55
N PHE A 402 -8.36 -11.30 -21.68
CA PHE A 402 -7.59 -10.76 -22.80
C PHE A 402 -6.85 -9.49 -22.40
N ASP A 403 -7.50 -8.56 -21.70
CA ASP A 403 -6.84 -7.35 -21.20
C ASP A 403 -5.69 -7.65 -20.25
N TYR A 404 -5.86 -8.63 -19.38
CA TYR A 404 -4.82 -9.09 -18.48
C TYR A 404 -3.59 -9.65 -19.25
N VAL A 405 -3.81 -10.53 -20.23
CA VAL A 405 -2.73 -11.05 -21.08
C VAL A 405 -2.06 -9.93 -21.88
N ILE A 406 -2.85 -9.04 -22.47
CA ILE A 406 -2.35 -7.90 -23.26
C ILE A 406 -1.51 -6.98 -22.35
N ALA A 407 -1.98 -6.66 -21.15
CA ALA A 407 -1.27 -5.81 -20.21
C ALA A 407 0.08 -6.42 -19.78
N HIS A 408 0.09 -7.66 -19.29
CA HIS A 408 1.33 -8.31 -18.84
C HIS A 408 2.34 -8.50 -19.97
N THR A 409 1.87 -8.89 -21.16
CA THR A 409 2.75 -9.00 -22.32
C THR A 409 3.22 -7.64 -22.82
N TYR A 410 2.39 -6.59 -22.80
CA TYR A 410 2.81 -5.25 -23.20
C TYR A 410 3.85 -4.67 -22.26
N VAL A 411 3.66 -4.72 -20.93
CA VAL A 411 4.62 -4.14 -19.98
C VAL A 411 5.90 -4.96 -19.85
N GLY A 412 5.92 -6.18 -20.38
CA GLY A 412 7.08 -7.06 -20.36
C GLY A 412 7.36 -7.58 -18.95
N ASN A 413 6.33 -8.08 -18.26
CA ASN A 413 6.49 -8.59 -16.90
C ASN A 413 7.31 -9.88 -16.90
N SER A 414 8.51 -9.86 -16.31
CA SER A 414 9.44 -10.99 -16.30
C SER A 414 9.08 -12.08 -15.29
N ASP A 415 8.22 -11.77 -14.32
CA ASP A 415 7.82 -12.66 -13.23
C ASP A 415 6.50 -13.39 -13.52
N TRP A 416 5.81 -12.99 -14.59
CA TRP A 416 4.60 -13.59 -15.13
C TRP A 416 4.97 -14.58 -16.27
N PRO A 417 4.21 -15.67 -16.58
CA PRO A 417 2.82 -15.99 -16.23
C PRO A 417 2.61 -17.05 -15.16
N THR A 418 3.68 -17.51 -14.52
CA THR A 418 3.55 -18.41 -13.37
C THR A 418 3.30 -17.60 -12.11
N ASN A 419 3.94 -16.43 -11.94
CA ASN A 419 3.64 -15.53 -10.83
C ASN A 419 2.75 -14.36 -11.25
N ASN A 420 2.26 -13.64 -10.23
CA ASN A 420 1.39 -12.47 -10.37
C ASN A 420 0.08 -12.84 -11.09
N THR A 421 -0.55 -13.92 -10.65
CA THR A 421 -1.70 -14.56 -11.29
C THR A 421 -3.02 -14.32 -10.58
N MET A 422 -3.20 -13.13 -10.02
CA MET A 422 -4.36 -12.82 -9.19
C MET A 422 -5.64 -12.76 -10.03
N MET A 423 -6.65 -13.49 -9.55
CA MET A 423 -7.98 -13.60 -10.16
C MET A 423 -9.04 -13.44 -9.09
N TRP A 424 -10.28 -13.22 -9.51
CA TRP A 424 -11.41 -13.19 -8.61
C TRP A 424 -12.70 -13.66 -9.28
N ARG A 425 -13.67 -13.99 -8.44
CA ARG A 425 -15.04 -14.32 -8.83
C ARG A 425 -15.98 -14.13 -7.64
N SER A 426 -17.28 -14.11 -7.90
CA SER A 426 -18.25 -14.36 -6.83
C SER A 426 -18.35 -15.85 -6.51
N ILE A 427 -18.67 -16.19 -5.27
CA ILE A 427 -18.87 -17.57 -4.80
C ILE A 427 -20.22 -18.07 -5.30
N THR A 428 -21.27 -17.27 -5.10
CA THR A 428 -22.64 -17.56 -5.54
C THR A 428 -23.11 -16.54 -6.58
N ALA A 429 -24.03 -16.98 -7.44
CA ALA A 429 -24.81 -16.06 -8.25
C ALA A 429 -25.99 -15.58 -7.40
N ASP A 430 -25.94 -14.35 -6.90
CA ASP A 430 -27.04 -13.78 -6.13
C ASP A 430 -27.88 -12.87 -7.04
N GLY A 431 -29.12 -13.28 -7.30
CA GLY A 431 -30.09 -12.45 -8.02
C GLY A 431 -30.71 -11.33 -7.16
N ASN A 432 -30.34 -11.23 -5.87
CA ASN A 432 -30.87 -10.25 -4.92
C ASN A 432 -29.93 -9.08 -4.65
N THR A 433 -28.69 -9.13 -5.12
CA THR A 433 -27.77 -7.98 -5.09
C THR A 433 -27.91 -7.15 -6.38
N PRO A 434 -27.72 -5.82 -6.32
CA PRO A 434 -27.76 -4.98 -7.52
C PRO A 434 -26.55 -5.15 -8.46
N SER A 435 -25.53 -5.93 -8.07
CA SER A 435 -24.28 -6.02 -8.82
C SER A 435 -24.40 -6.97 -10.00
N THR A 436 -23.98 -6.51 -11.18
CA THR A 436 -23.84 -7.36 -12.38
C THR A 436 -22.63 -8.30 -12.31
N PHE A 437 -21.89 -8.30 -11.20
CA PHE A 437 -20.69 -9.11 -11.01
C PHE A 437 -20.89 -10.30 -10.05
N ASP A 438 -22.10 -10.47 -9.50
CA ASP A 438 -22.52 -11.67 -8.76
C ASP A 438 -22.95 -12.77 -9.75
N ASP A 439 -22.05 -13.17 -10.64
CA ASP A 439 -22.33 -14.06 -11.78
C ASP A 439 -21.42 -15.30 -11.84
N GLN A 440 -20.59 -15.52 -10.82
CA GLN A 440 -19.64 -16.63 -10.70
C GLN A 440 -18.55 -16.68 -11.80
N ARG A 441 -18.48 -15.68 -12.68
CA ARG A 441 -17.48 -15.64 -13.76
C ARG A 441 -16.11 -15.25 -13.24
N TRP A 442 -15.09 -15.97 -13.70
CA TRP A 442 -13.69 -15.63 -13.47
C TRP A 442 -13.31 -14.30 -14.13
N ARG A 443 -12.58 -13.46 -13.37
CA ARG A 443 -12.02 -12.18 -13.80
C ARG A 443 -10.58 -12.04 -13.30
N TRP A 444 -9.78 -11.25 -14.00
CA TRP A 444 -8.34 -11.14 -13.73
C TRP A 444 -7.98 -9.77 -13.15
N MET A 445 -6.92 -9.77 -12.34
CA MET A 445 -6.36 -8.57 -11.73
C MET A 445 -4.91 -8.39 -12.16
N ILE A 446 -4.57 -7.17 -12.58
CA ILE A 446 -3.19 -6.80 -12.87
C ILE A 446 -2.53 -6.41 -11.55
N THR A 447 -1.48 -7.13 -11.18
CA THR A 447 -0.77 -6.98 -9.90
C THR A 447 0.74 -7.06 -10.09
N ASP A 448 1.46 -6.49 -9.13
CA ASP A 448 2.92 -6.58 -8.95
C ASP A 448 3.71 -6.32 -10.26
N LEU A 449 3.60 -5.07 -10.72
CA LEU A 449 4.32 -4.60 -11.90
C LEU A 449 5.68 -3.99 -11.53
N ASP A 450 6.41 -4.57 -10.57
CA ASP A 450 7.75 -4.09 -10.22
C ASP A 450 8.77 -4.44 -11.32
N ARG A 451 8.71 -5.67 -11.85
CA ARG A 451 9.66 -6.24 -12.84
C ARG A 451 9.20 -6.06 -14.29
N VAL A 452 9.00 -4.81 -14.68
CA VAL A 452 8.44 -4.41 -15.99
C VAL A 452 9.20 -3.21 -16.58
N GLY A 453 8.81 -2.80 -17.79
CA GLY A 453 9.18 -1.47 -18.31
C GLY A 453 10.61 -1.37 -18.83
N GLY A 454 11.16 -2.48 -19.34
CA GLY A 454 12.51 -2.49 -19.89
C GLY A 454 13.59 -2.88 -18.87
N SER A 455 13.25 -3.55 -17.76
CA SER A 455 14.25 -3.97 -16.77
C SER A 455 15.30 -4.91 -17.40
N ASN A 456 16.52 -4.90 -16.86
CA ASN A 456 17.63 -5.69 -17.38
C ASN A 456 17.62 -7.15 -16.90
N ASP A 457 16.64 -7.55 -16.09
CA ASP A 457 16.57 -8.89 -15.50
C ASP A 457 16.43 -9.97 -16.57
N ASP A 458 15.67 -9.68 -17.62
CA ASP A 458 15.42 -10.59 -18.74
C ASP A 458 15.22 -9.79 -20.03
N PRO A 459 16.28 -9.61 -20.85
CA PRO A 459 16.18 -8.89 -22.12
C PRO A 459 15.18 -9.50 -23.09
N ASP A 460 14.92 -10.81 -23.03
CA ASP A 460 13.98 -11.47 -23.95
C ASP A 460 12.55 -11.02 -23.68
N VAL A 461 12.15 -10.71 -22.44
CA VAL A 461 10.82 -10.11 -22.19
C VAL A 461 10.73 -8.65 -22.65
N ASN A 462 11.84 -8.01 -23.01
CA ASN A 462 11.77 -6.68 -23.63
C ASN A 462 11.52 -6.74 -25.14
N VAL A 463 11.68 -7.91 -25.77
CA VAL A 463 11.57 -8.05 -27.22
C VAL A 463 10.68 -9.20 -27.72
N ARG A 464 10.33 -10.18 -26.87
CA ARG A 464 9.68 -11.44 -27.29
C ARG A 464 8.60 -11.99 -26.32
N THR A 465 8.11 -11.20 -25.36
CA THR A 465 7.20 -11.69 -24.28
C THR A 465 6.00 -12.49 -24.76
N LEU A 466 5.29 -12.03 -25.79
CA LEU A 466 4.10 -12.72 -26.30
C LEU A 466 4.47 -14.12 -26.80
N LEU A 467 5.62 -14.25 -27.48
CA LEU A 467 6.07 -15.50 -28.08
C LEU A 467 6.75 -16.44 -27.08
N THR A 468 7.46 -15.93 -26.07
CA THR A 468 8.27 -16.75 -25.16
C THR A 468 7.56 -17.09 -23.85
N ARG A 469 6.68 -16.22 -23.34
CA ARG A 469 6.05 -16.41 -22.03
C ARG A 469 4.69 -17.09 -22.12
N ILE A 470 3.87 -16.67 -23.08
CA ILE A 470 2.48 -17.13 -23.23
C ILE A 470 2.22 -17.77 -24.60
N GLY A 471 3.29 -18.03 -25.37
CA GLY A 471 3.21 -18.66 -26.68
C GLY A 471 3.17 -20.19 -26.63
N PRO A 472 2.97 -20.85 -27.80
CA PRO A 472 2.87 -22.29 -27.93
C PRO A 472 4.02 -23.00 -27.24
N GLY A 473 3.67 -23.97 -26.38
CA GLY A 473 4.63 -24.75 -25.59
C GLY A 473 4.78 -24.27 -24.14
N SER A 474 4.32 -23.06 -23.80
CA SER A 474 4.23 -22.63 -22.41
C SER A 474 3.25 -23.51 -21.63
N GLN A 475 3.68 -23.96 -20.45
CA GLN A 475 2.89 -24.83 -19.56
C GLN A 475 2.19 -24.06 -18.44
N ALA A 476 2.33 -22.73 -18.42
CA ALA A 476 1.66 -21.92 -17.42
C ALA A 476 0.13 -22.01 -17.59
N PRO A 477 -0.66 -22.06 -16.50
CA PRO A 477 -2.11 -22.18 -16.60
C PRO A 477 -2.77 -21.08 -17.42
N GLN A 478 -2.26 -19.84 -17.31
CA GLN A 478 -2.72 -18.71 -18.12
C GLN A 478 -2.43 -18.92 -19.62
N ALA A 479 -1.30 -19.54 -19.98
CA ALA A 479 -0.97 -19.85 -21.38
C ALA A 479 -1.93 -20.91 -21.93
N GLN A 480 -2.13 -21.97 -21.14
CA GLN A 480 -3.01 -23.06 -21.49
C GLN A 480 -4.46 -22.59 -21.71
N LEU A 481 -4.95 -21.69 -20.86
CA LEU A 481 -6.26 -21.06 -21.03
C LEU A 481 -6.31 -20.26 -22.34
N LEU A 482 -5.33 -19.37 -22.59
CA LEU A 482 -5.25 -18.60 -23.82
C LEU A 482 -5.27 -19.50 -25.06
N HIS A 483 -4.42 -20.52 -25.12
CA HIS A 483 -4.38 -21.44 -26.25
C HIS A 483 -5.70 -22.20 -26.45
N GLY A 484 -6.39 -22.58 -25.36
CA GLY A 484 -7.71 -23.18 -25.41
C GLY A 484 -8.74 -22.26 -26.08
N LEU A 485 -8.77 -20.99 -25.66
CA LEU A 485 -9.66 -19.96 -26.21
C LEU A 485 -9.36 -19.64 -27.68
N LEU A 486 -8.09 -19.56 -28.08
CA LEU A 486 -7.69 -19.20 -29.44
C LEU A 486 -8.00 -20.27 -30.50
N ARG A 487 -8.40 -21.48 -30.10
CA ARG A 487 -8.96 -22.48 -31.03
C ARG A 487 -10.30 -22.05 -31.62
N PHE A 488 -11.04 -21.17 -30.91
CA PHE A 488 -12.30 -20.60 -31.40
C PHE A 488 -11.99 -19.43 -32.35
N PRO A 489 -12.37 -19.49 -33.64
CA PRO A 489 -12.01 -18.47 -34.62
C PRO A 489 -12.44 -17.04 -34.22
N GLU A 490 -13.60 -16.90 -33.60
CA GLU A 490 -14.15 -15.62 -33.16
C GLU A 490 -13.37 -15.03 -31.98
N LEU A 491 -13.02 -15.86 -30.98
CA LEU A 491 -12.22 -15.42 -29.83
C LEU A 491 -10.80 -15.08 -30.24
N ARG A 492 -10.25 -15.82 -31.20
CA ARG A 492 -8.93 -15.52 -31.77
C ARG A 492 -8.93 -14.17 -32.48
N LEU A 493 -9.95 -13.90 -33.30
CA LEU A 493 -10.09 -12.59 -33.95
C LEU A 493 -10.22 -11.48 -32.89
N GLN A 494 -11.10 -11.68 -31.90
CA GLN A 494 -11.31 -10.74 -30.80
C GLN A 494 -10.02 -10.44 -30.04
N PHE A 495 -9.22 -11.46 -29.70
CA PHE A 495 -7.94 -11.26 -29.02
C PHE A 495 -6.99 -10.38 -29.84
N PHE A 496 -6.80 -10.69 -31.12
CA PHE A 496 -5.87 -9.93 -31.97
C PHE A 496 -6.35 -8.51 -32.26
N GLU A 497 -7.65 -8.31 -32.51
CA GLU A 497 -8.23 -6.98 -32.72
C GLU A 497 -8.14 -6.13 -31.46
N ARG A 498 -8.44 -6.72 -30.30
CA ARG A 498 -8.33 -6.05 -28.99
C ARG A 498 -6.89 -5.71 -28.65
N TYR A 499 -5.94 -6.61 -28.90
CA TYR A 499 -4.51 -6.31 -28.75
C TYR A 499 -4.10 -5.13 -29.64
N ALA A 500 -4.46 -5.17 -30.93
CA ALA A 500 -4.16 -4.08 -31.85
C ALA A 500 -4.77 -2.74 -31.41
N PHE A 501 -6.03 -2.74 -30.94
CA PHE A 501 -6.68 -1.58 -30.36
C PHE A 501 -5.88 -1.00 -29.18
N HIS A 502 -5.49 -1.83 -28.21
CA HIS A 502 -4.71 -1.34 -27.08
C HIS A 502 -3.35 -0.79 -27.50
N LEU A 503 -2.69 -1.35 -28.52
CA LEU A 503 -1.43 -0.78 -29.03
C LEU A 503 -1.60 0.60 -29.68
N ASP A 504 -2.76 0.87 -30.30
CA ASP A 504 -3.06 2.14 -30.97
C ASP A 504 -3.57 3.23 -30.03
N TYR A 505 -4.27 2.86 -28.96
CA TYR A 505 -4.97 3.81 -28.09
C TYR A 505 -4.41 3.81 -26.67
N THR A 506 -4.69 2.75 -25.90
CA THR A 506 -4.30 2.64 -24.48
C THR A 506 -2.78 2.75 -24.33
N PHE A 507 -2.05 1.91 -25.04
CA PHE A 507 -0.61 1.79 -24.98
C PHE A 507 0.09 2.51 -26.14
N SER A 508 -0.54 3.54 -26.70
CA SER A 508 0.10 4.35 -27.72
C SER A 508 1.37 5.01 -27.16
N PRO A 509 2.49 5.05 -27.91
CA PRO A 509 3.73 5.64 -27.41
C PRO A 509 3.57 7.09 -26.95
N HIS A 510 2.65 7.85 -27.56
CA HIS A 510 2.35 9.21 -27.14
C HIS A 510 1.69 9.25 -25.76
N ARG A 511 0.63 8.46 -25.53
CA ARG A 511 -0.07 8.40 -24.24
C ARG A 511 0.88 7.92 -23.14
N MET A 512 1.61 6.83 -23.37
CA MET A 512 2.55 6.30 -22.38
C MET A 512 3.60 7.34 -21.95
N ARG A 513 4.27 7.99 -22.92
CA ARG A 513 5.23 9.05 -22.61
C ARG A 513 4.60 10.24 -21.89
N HIS A 514 3.36 10.61 -22.24
CA HIS A 514 2.65 11.69 -21.58
C HIS A 514 2.41 11.38 -20.10
N HIS A 515 1.90 10.19 -19.79
CA HIS A 515 1.70 9.73 -18.41
C HIS A 515 3.03 9.68 -17.64
N LEU A 516 4.10 9.14 -18.25
CA LEU A 516 5.42 9.06 -17.61
C LEU A 516 5.95 10.45 -17.27
N ARG A 517 5.83 11.41 -18.19
CA ARG A 517 6.23 12.79 -17.96
C ARG A 517 5.43 13.40 -16.80
N GLY A 518 4.11 13.21 -16.77
CA GLY A 518 3.25 13.73 -15.70
C GLY A 518 3.69 13.23 -14.32
N LEU A 519 3.89 11.91 -14.18
CA LEU A 519 4.38 11.31 -12.93
C LEU A 519 5.77 11.84 -12.54
N VAL A 520 6.70 11.93 -13.49
CA VAL A 520 8.05 12.45 -13.24
C VAL A 520 8.01 13.91 -12.80
N ASP A 521 7.20 14.75 -13.44
CA ASP A 521 7.04 16.16 -13.08
C ASP A 521 6.42 16.32 -11.69
N GLU A 522 5.52 15.42 -11.29
CA GLU A 522 4.91 15.36 -9.96
C GLU A 522 5.95 15.03 -8.86
N VAL A 523 6.77 13.97 -9.05
CA VAL A 523 7.65 13.48 -7.96
C VAL A 523 9.07 14.07 -7.96
N ARG A 524 9.54 14.63 -9.08
CA ARG A 524 10.97 14.98 -9.26
C ARG A 524 11.55 15.90 -8.18
N ASN A 525 10.76 16.83 -7.67
CA ASN A 525 11.23 17.80 -6.66
C ASN A 525 11.36 17.16 -5.27
N GLU A 526 10.65 16.06 -5.03
CA GLU A 526 10.69 15.29 -3.77
C GLU A 526 11.78 14.23 -3.74
N MET A 527 12.23 13.79 -4.93
CA MET A 527 13.24 12.74 -5.05
C MET A 527 14.51 13.03 -4.25
N PRO A 528 15.09 14.25 -4.24
CA PRO A 528 16.28 14.53 -3.42
C PRO A 528 16.07 14.27 -1.92
N ARG A 529 14.89 14.60 -1.37
CA ARG A 529 14.58 14.32 0.05
C ARG A 529 14.38 12.84 0.30
N HIS A 530 13.68 12.14 -0.61
CA HIS A 530 13.52 10.69 -0.55
C HIS A 530 14.88 9.98 -0.57
N GLU A 531 15.77 10.41 -1.47
CA GLU A 531 17.11 9.88 -1.63
C GLU A 531 17.99 10.15 -0.40
N GLN A 532 17.95 11.36 0.15
CA GLN A 532 18.68 11.66 1.39
C GLN A 532 18.29 10.72 2.55
N ARG A 533 17.01 10.34 2.64
CA ARG A 533 16.51 9.46 3.69
C ARG A 533 16.89 7.99 3.48
N TRP A 534 16.81 7.50 2.24
CA TRP A 534 16.82 6.06 1.94
C TRP A 534 18.03 5.56 1.15
N LEU A 535 18.83 6.42 0.52
CA LEU A 535 20.05 5.97 -0.15
C LEU A 535 21.10 5.50 0.88
N PRO A 536 21.73 4.33 0.65
CA PRO A 536 22.83 3.88 1.47
C PRO A 536 23.98 4.89 1.54
N MET A 537 24.59 5.04 2.73
CA MET A 537 25.78 5.88 2.89
C MET A 537 26.91 5.48 1.93
N GLY A 538 27.50 6.47 1.25
CA GLY A 538 28.59 6.27 0.30
C GLY A 538 28.16 5.90 -1.12
N ASN A 539 26.85 5.78 -1.38
CA ASN A 539 26.33 5.60 -2.74
C ASN A 539 26.24 6.96 -3.45
N SER A 540 27.00 7.14 -4.53
CA SER A 540 27.05 8.38 -5.33
C SER A 540 25.91 8.51 -6.34
N ASN A 541 24.90 7.62 -6.28
CA ASN A 541 23.79 7.57 -7.23
C ASN A 541 22.80 8.71 -6.97
N ASP A 542 23.19 9.93 -7.34
CA ASP A 542 22.42 11.17 -7.33
C ASP A 542 21.20 11.08 -8.26
N PHE A 543 20.34 12.09 -8.22
CA PHE A 543 19.15 12.32 -9.06
C PHE A 543 19.34 11.96 -10.54
N MET A 544 20.56 12.08 -11.07
CA MET A 544 20.92 11.65 -12.43
C MET A 544 20.68 10.16 -12.69
N THR A 545 21.02 9.27 -11.75
CA THR A 545 20.75 7.83 -11.90
C THR A 545 19.25 7.54 -11.90
N TRP A 546 18.46 8.30 -11.14
CA TRP A 546 17.00 8.20 -11.21
C TRP A 546 16.49 8.60 -12.60
N MET A 547 17.03 9.69 -13.17
CA MET A 547 16.70 10.12 -14.53
C MET A 547 17.09 9.09 -15.59
N GLU A 548 18.19 8.35 -15.43
CA GLU A 548 18.54 7.23 -16.32
C GLU A 548 17.48 6.12 -16.29
N ARG A 549 16.88 5.83 -15.12
CA ARG A 549 15.78 4.85 -15.01
C ARG A 549 14.51 5.36 -15.67
N VAL A 550 14.22 6.65 -15.53
CA VAL A 550 13.13 7.31 -16.26
C VAL A 550 13.35 7.18 -17.77
N ASP A 551 14.57 7.40 -18.25
CA ASP A 551 14.92 7.30 -19.67
C ASP A 551 14.82 5.86 -20.19
N GLN A 552 15.18 4.86 -19.39
CA GLN A 552 14.97 3.45 -19.70
C GLN A 552 13.50 3.13 -19.95
N VAL A 553 12.61 3.51 -19.02
CA VAL A 553 11.16 3.31 -19.19
C VAL A 553 10.65 4.10 -20.39
N ARG A 554 11.11 5.34 -20.59
CA ARG A 554 10.74 6.17 -21.75
C ARG A 554 11.11 5.51 -23.07
N ASN A 555 12.31 4.95 -23.16
CA ASN A 555 12.79 4.25 -24.36
C ASN A 555 11.97 2.98 -24.60
N PHE A 556 11.73 2.19 -23.55
CA PHE A 556 10.89 1.00 -23.62
C PHE A 556 9.50 1.34 -24.19
N VAL A 557 8.73 2.23 -23.55
CA VAL A 557 7.36 2.55 -23.99
C VAL A 557 7.30 3.26 -25.34
N SER A 558 8.40 3.87 -25.79
CA SER A 558 8.48 4.50 -27.11
C SER A 558 8.57 3.48 -28.25
N GLN A 559 9.16 2.32 -27.98
CA GLN A 559 9.39 1.26 -28.98
C GLN A 559 8.41 0.10 -28.82
N ARG A 560 7.83 -0.07 -27.63
CA ARG A 560 7.12 -1.29 -27.24
C ARG A 560 5.96 -1.64 -28.17
N SER A 561 5.17 -0.66 -28.61
CA SER A 561 4.03 -0.94 -29.49
C SER A 561 4.46 -1.48 -30.85
N ALA A 562 5.60 -1.04 -31.40
CA ALA A 562 6.15 -1.61 -32.63
C ALA A 562 6.63 -3.06 -32.42
N VAL A 563 7.34 -3.30 -31.32
CA VAL A 563 7.82 -4.65 -30.94
C VAL A 563 6.65 -5.63 -30.75
N MET A 564 5.55 -5.20 -30.10
CA MET A 564 4.37 -6.04 -29.96
C MET A 564 3.67 -6.31 -31.29
N ARG A 565 3.61 -5.34 -32.21
CA ARG A 565 3.05 -5.55 -33.56
C ARG A 565 3.79 -6.63 -34.34
N GLU A 566 5.12 -6.62 -34.29
CA GLU A 566 5.94 -7.66 -34.93
C GLU A 566 5.63 -9.04 -34.35
N GLN A 567 5.48 -9.13 -33.03
CA GLN A 567 5.11 -10.39 -32.37
C GLN A 567 3.68 -10.84 -32.71
N LEU A 568 2.72 -9.92 -32.81
CA LEU A 568 1.36 -10.25 -33.21
C LEU A 568 1.30 -10.85 -34.62
N LEU A 569 2.08 -10.33 -35.56
CA LEU A 569 2.17 -10.89 -36.91
C LEU A 569 2.71 -12.32 -36.90
N VAL A 570 3.71 -12.59 -36.05
CA VAL A 570 4.24 -13.97 -35.88
C VAL A 570 3.20 -14.87 -35.22
N ALA A 571 2.55 -14.40 -34.16
CA ALA A 571 1.54 -15.15 -33.42
C ALA A 571 0.33 -15.51 -34.30
N GLN A 572 -0.20 -14.57 -35.09
CA GLN A 572 -1.30 -14.80 -36.03
C GLN A 572 -1.03 -15.94 -37.02
N ASN A 573 0.23 -16.13 -37.42
CA ASN A 573 0.62 -17.18 -38.36
C ASN A 573 0.92 -18.53 -37.68
N SER A 574 1.04 -18.57 -36.34
CA SER A 574 1.52 -19.74 -35.61
C SER A 574 0.57 -20.26 -34.52
N TRP A 575 -0.46 -19.51 -34.15
CA TRP A 575 -1.38 -19.80 -33.04
C TRP A 575 -2.78 -20.23 -33.48
#